data_AF-A0A382JRE0-F1
#
_entry.id   AF-A0A382JRE0-F1
#
_cell.length_a   1.000
_cell.length_b   1.000
_cell.length_c   1.000
_cell.angle_alpha   90.00
_cell.angle_beta   90.00
_cell.angle_gamma   90.00
#
_symmetry.space_group_name_H-M   'P 1'
#
loop_
_entity.id
_entity.type
_entity.pdbx_description
1 polymer ?
#
loop_
_entity_poly.entity_id
_entity_poly.type
_entity_poly.pdbx_seq_one_letter_code
_entity_poly.pdbx_strand_id
1 'polypeptide(L)'
;SLFLIDKIILRFEKQNVIVGGLIALIIVSSIIYLDFRQPDYDYENEVIEVAKFVSGLSGRINDYGYESYYVEVMDLEDKKFPILSSEINFQKKVIRLQGEAINEIIQDAKDKGLSYLAVTSAGQNDNQILSKIYHEEYNYPYLKKIYDSKNYGFKFNIKIFEINYNEFELA
;
A
#
# COMPACT_ATOMS: atom_id res chain seq x y z
N SER A 1 -59.05 -37.70 6.13
CA SER A 1 -59.03 -37.78 4.66
C SER A 1 -57.60 -37.62 4.17
N LEU A 2 -57.15 -38.49 3.27
CA LEU A 2 -55.80 -38.54 2.68
C LEU A 2 -55.32 -37.16 2.20
N PHE A 3 -56.25 -36.39 1.62
CA PHE A 3 -56.07 -35.03 1.12
C PHE A 3 -55.41 -34.02 2.08
N LEU A 4 -55.71 -34.09 3.38
CA LEU A 4 -55.10 -33.17 4.36
C LEU A 4 -53.65 -33.53 4.66
N ILE A 5 -53.31 -34.81 4.63
CA ILE A 5 -51.95 -35.31 4.83
C ILE A 5 -51.08 -34.93 3.63
N ASP A 6 -51.58 -35.11 2.42
CA ASP A 6 -50.90 -34.72 1.17
C ASP A 6 -50.59 -33.21 1.14
N LYS A 7 -51.55 -32.38 1.59
CA LYS A 7 -51.37 -30.93 1.67
C LYS A 7 -50.30 -30.50 2.68
N ILE A 8 -50.15 -31.22 3.79
CA ILE A 8 -49.13 -30.95 4.81
C ILE A 8 -47.75 -31.34 4.27
N ILE A 9 -47.61 -32.52 3.67
CA ILE A 9 -46.34 -33.00 3.09
C ILE A 9 -45.84 -32.03 1.99
N LEU A 10 -46.71 -31.63 1.07
CA LEU A 10 -46.37 -30.66 0.01
C LEU A 10 -45.92 -29.29 0.55
N ARG A 11 -46.44 -28.87 1.72
CA ARG A 11 -46.02 -27.60 2.34
C ARG A 11 -44.62 -27.69 2.94
N PHE A 12 -44.27 -28.83 3.56
CA PHE A 12 -42.93 -29.09 4.08
C PHE A 12 -41.90 -29.23 2.96
N GLU A 13 -42.22 -29.92 1.87
CA GLU A 13 -41.33 -30.00 0.70
C GLU A 13 -41.07 -28.62 0.07
N LYS A 14 -42.11 -27.80 -0.11
CA LYS A 14 -41.97 -26.42 -0.59
C LYS A 14 -41.14 -25.55 0.35
N GLN A 15 -41.30 -25.72 1.68
CA GLN A 15 -40.48 -24.99 2.66
C GLN A 15 -39.01 -25.41 2.58
N ASN A 16 -38.70 -26.69 2.41
CA ASN A 16 -37.33 -27.18 2.22
C ASN A 16 -36.71 -26.67 0.92
N VAL A 17 -37.48 -26.58 -0.18
CA VAL A 17 -37.03 -25.97 -1.44
C VAL A 17 -36.73 -24.48 -1.26
N ILE A 18 -37.57 -23.74 -0.53
CA ILE A 18 -37.33 -22.32 -0.23
C ILE A 18 -36.06 -22.16 0.62
N VAL A 19 -35.89 -22.99 1.66
CA VAL A 19 -34.68 -22.96 2.51
C VAL A 19 -33.43 -23.30 1.69
N GLY A 20 -33.48 -24.32 0.84
CA GLY A 20 -32.38 -24.66 -0.06
C GLY A 20 -32.04 -23.54 -1.03
N GLY A 21 -33.05 -22.85 -1.58
CA GLY A 21 -32.87 -21.67 -2.42
C GLY A 21 -32.20 -20.50 -1.70
N LEU A 22 -32.58 -20.24 -0.45
CA LEU A 22 -31.94 -19.21 0.38
C LEU A 22 -30.48 -19.56 0.69
N ILE A 23 -30.18 -20.83 1.02
CA ILE A 23 -28.80 -21.28 1.26
C ILE A 23 -27.97 -21.11 -0.02
N ALA A 24 -28.49 -21.55 -1.17
CA ALA A 24 -27.80 -21.38 -2.45
C ALA A 24 -27.55 -19.90 -2.77
N LEU A 25 -28.53 -19.02 -2.52
CA LEU A 25 -28.39 -17.57 -2.70
C LEU A 25 -27.25 -16.99 -1.83
N ILE A 26 -27.17 -17.40 -0.56
CA ILE A 26 -26.11 -16.95 0.37
C ILE A 26 -24.74 -17.44 -0.10
N ILE A 27 -24.63 -18.69 -0.57
CA ILE A 27 -23.37 -19.24 -1.07
C ILE A 27 -22.92 -18.49 -2.33
N VAL A 28 -23.83 -18.28 -3.30
CA VAL A 28 -23.52 -17.56 -4.54
C VAL A 28 -23.14 -16.10 -4.27
N SER A 29 -23.88 -15.42 -3.39
CA SER A 29 -23.54 -14.04 -3.02
C SER A 29 -22.20 -13.95 -2.30
N SER A 30 -21.86 -14.94 -1.47
CA SER A 30 -20.56 -15.01 -0.80
C SER A 30 -19.41 -15.19 -1.78
N ILE A 31 -19.56 -16.06 -2.79
CA ILE A 31 -18.53 -16.27 -3.83
C ILE A 31 -18.32 -14.99 -4.63
N ILE A 32 -19.40 -14.34 -5.09
CA ILE A 32 -19.32 -13.06 -5.83
C ILE A 32 -18.67 -11.98 -4.97
N TYR A 33 -19.02 -11.93 -3.67
CA TYR A 33 -18.42 -10.97 -2.74
C TYR A 33 -16.93 -11.19 -2.55
N LEU A 34 -16.47 -12.45 -2.44
CA LEU A 34 -15.04 -12.77 -2.32
C LEU A 34 -14.25 -12.37 -3.57
N ASP A 35 -14.80 -12.67 -4.75
CA ASP A 35 -14.19 -12.29 -6.04
C ASP A 35 -14.06 -10.77 -6.17
N PHE A 36 -15.11 -10.02 -5.82
CA PHE A 36 -15.09 -8.55 -5.84
C PHE A 36 -14.11 -7.94 -4.83
N ARG A 37 -13.77 -8.67 -3.75
CA ARG A 37 -12.87 -8.22 -2.68
C ARG A 37 -11.48 -8.84 -2.78
N GLN A 38 -11.20 -9.58 -3.86
CA GLN A 38 -9.90 -10.18 -4.05
C GLN A 38 -8.83 -9.07 -4.18
N PRO A 39 -7.75 -9.13 -3.37
CA PRO A 39 -6.65 -8.17 -3.50
C PRO A 39 -5.99 -8.27 -4.89
N ASP A 40 -5.52 -7.14 -5.41
CA ASP A 40 -4.61 -7.16 -6.57
C ASP A 40 -3.24 -7.66 -6.08
N TYR A 41 -3.06 -8.98 -6.13
CA TYR A 41 -1.83 -9.63 -5.67
C TYR A 41 -0.58 -9.14 -6.41
N ASP A 42 -0.71 -8.74 -7.68
CA ASP A 42 0.42 -8.19 -8.42
C ASP A 42 0.83 -6.84 -7.81
N TYR A 43 -0.13 -5.96 -7.55
CA TYR A 43 0.13 -4.68 -6.88
C TYR A 43 0.76 -4.85 -5.50
N GLU A 44 0.24 -5.78 -4.69
CA GLU A 44 0.78 -6.04 -3.35
C GLU A 44 2.23 -6.56 -3.40
N ASN A 45 2.54 -7.43 -4.37
CA ASN A 45 3.92 -7.90 -4.58
C ASN A 45 4.85 -6.75 -5.00
N GLU A 46 4.40 -5.87 -5.90
CA GLU A 46 5.16 -4.68 -6.30
C GLU A 46 5.46 -3.77 -5.09
N VAL A 47 4.46 -3.53 -4.23
CA VAL A 47 4.63 -2.75 -2.99
C VAL A 47 5.64 -3.41 -2.05
N ILE A 48 5.60 -4.73 -1.90
CA ILE A 48 6.58 -5.48 -1.09
C ILE A 48 7.99 -5.34 -1.67
N GLU A 49 8.16 -5.41 -3.00
CA GLU A 49 9.47 -5.23 -3.63
C GLU A 49 10.04 -3.83 -3.39
N VAL A 50 9.19 -2.80 -3.50
CA VAL A 50 9.58 -1.43 -3.15
C VAL A 50 9.93 -1.33 -1.66
N ALA A 51 9.14 -1.94 -0.77
CA ALA A 51 9.41 -1.94 0.66
C ALA A 51 10.74 -2.61 1.00
N LYS A 52 11.07 -3.73 0.34
CA LYS A 52 12.39 -4.39 0.46
C LYS A 52 13.52 -3.45 0.05
N PHE A 53 13.41 -2.82 -1.12
CA PHE A 53 14.38 -1.84 -1.57
C PHE A 53 14.57 -0.71 -0.55
N VAL A 54 13.46 -0.11 -0.09
CA VAL A 54 13.48 0.97 0.90
C VAL A 54 14.08 0.50 2.22
N SER A 55 13.74 -0.70 2.71
CA SER A 55 14.26 -1.29 3.95
C SER A 55 15.78 -1.55 3.91
N GLY A 56 16.35 -1.71 2.71
CA GLY A 56 17.80 -1.85 2.51
C GLY A 56 18.59 -0.54 2.52
N LEU A 57 17.95 0.62 2.41
CA LEU A 57 18.63 1.93 2.40
C LEU A 57 19.29 2.27 3.76
N SER A 58 20.40 3.01 3.78
CA SER A 58 21.08 3.35 5.05
C SER A 58 20.43 4.49 5.84
N GLY A 59 19.49 5.21 5.23
CA GLY A 59 18.90 6.44 5.75
C GLY A 59 17.37 6.39 5.81
N ARG A 60 16.77 7.52 6.20
CA ARG A 60 15.31 7.69 6.31
C ARG A 60 14.71 8.22 5.02
N ILE A 61 13.41 7.94 4.85
CA ILE A 61 12.60 8.35 3.71
C ILE A 61 11.28 8.96 4.18
N ASN A 62 10.60 9.70 3.32
CA ASN A 62 9.27 10.21 3.65
C ASN A 62 8.19 9.12 3.59
N ASP A 63 7.10 9.37 4.31
CA ASP A 63 5.82 8.70 4.09
C ASP A 63 5.32 8.99 2.67
N TYR A 64 4.94 7.92 1.96
CA TYR A 64 4.44 7.97 0.59
C TYR A 64 3.06 7.32 0.43
N GLY A 65 2.30 7.16 1.52
CA GLY A 65 0.96 6.58 1.52
C GLY A 65 0.89 5.24 2.24
N TYR A 66 -0.21 4.52 2.02
CA TYR A 66 -0.48 3.22 2.66
C TYR A 66 0.61 2.19 2.37
N GLU A 67 1.22 2.27 1.19
CA GLU A 67 2.29 1.39 0.73
C GLU A 67 3.55 1.50 1.59
N SER A 68 3.78 2.66 2.22
CA SER A 68 4.95 2.85 3.09
C SER A 68 4.90 2.03 4.38
N TYR A 69 3.72 1.55 4.78
CA TYR A 69 3.58 0.67 5.95
C TYR A 69 4.27 -0.69 5.77
N TYR A 70 4.43 -1.14 4.52
CA TYR A 70 5.15 -2.39 4.24
C TYR A 70 6.63 -2.31 4.59
N VAL A 71 7.22 -1.11 4.67
CA VAL A 71 8.63 -0.93 5.04
C VAL A 71 8.91 -1.43 6.45
N GLU A 72 8.02 -1.13 7.41
CA GLU A 72 8.16 -1.60 8.80
C GLU A 72 8.01 -3.13 8.90
N VAL A 73 7.17 -3.72 8.04
CA VAL A 73 7.00 -5.18 7.96
C VAL A 73 8.28 -5.88 7.53
N MET A 74 9.17 -5.23 6.78
CA MET A 74 10.44 -5.83 6.37
C MET A 74 11.37 -6.12 7.55
N ASP A 75 11.23 -5.43 8.68
CA ASP A 75 11.98 -5.74 9.91
C ASP A 75 11.58 -7.09 10.55
N LEU A 76 10.53 -7.72 10.02
CA LEU A 76 10.06 -9.05 10.42
C LEU A 76 10.55 -10.18 9.52
N GLU A 77 11.12 -9.87 8.33
CA GLU A 77 11.46 -10.88 7.31
C GLU A 77 12.44 -11.95 7.84
N ASP A 78 13.34 -11.54 8.74
CA ASP A 78 14.35 -12.38 9.39
C ASP A 78 13.91 -12.96 10.75
N LYS A 79 12.67 -12.70 11.19
CA LYS A 79 12.15 -13.16 12.49
C LYS A 79 11.35 -14.46 12.34
N LYS A 80 11.56 -15.39 13.28
CA LYS A 80 10.81 -16.64 13.35
C LYS A 80 9.63 -16.50 14.30
N PHE A 81 8.41 -16.75 13.81
CA PHE A 81 7.21 -16.77 14.64
C PHE A 81 7.14 -18.02 15.55
N PRO A 82 6.62 -17.93 16.79
CA PRO A 82 6.13 -16.72 17.47
C PRO A 82 7.25 -15.86 18.08
N ILE A 83 7.07 -14.53 18.06
CA ILE A 83 7.96 -13.52 18.65
C ILE A 83 7.14 -12.47 19.40
N LEU A 84 7.64 -11.93 20.51
CA LEU A 84 6.96 -10.85 21.22
C LEU A 84 7.15 -9.51 20.49
N SER A 85 6.12 -8.67 20.46
CA SER A 85 6.23 -7.32 19.87
C SER A 85 7.31 -6.46 20.52
N SER A 86 7.57 -6.65 21.82
CA SER A 86 8.63 -5.97 22.55
C SER A 86 10.05 -6.41 22.17
N GLU A 87 10.19 -7.57 21.52
CA GLU A 87 11.47 -8.11 21.05
C GLU A 87 11.78 -7.69 19.60
N ILE A 88 10.82 -7.05 18.93
CA ILE A 88 11.00 -6.53 17.57
C ILE A 88 11.50 -5.09 17.66
N ASN A 89 12.63 -4.82 17.00
CA ASN A 89 13.15 -3.47 16.86
C ASN A 89 12.70 -2.89 15.52
N PHE A 90 11.51 -2.29 15.49
CA PHE A 90 11.00 -1.61 14.30
C PHE A 90 11.82 -0.35 14.01
N GLN A 91 12.44 -0.32 12.83
CA GLN A 91 13.20 0.82 12.35
C GLN A 91 12.24 1.93 11.96
N LYS A 92 12.33 3.08 12.64
CA LYS A 92 11.60 4.30 12.26
C LYS A 92 12.21 4.94 11.01
N LYS A 93 12.02 4.28 9.87
CA LYS A 93 12.61 4.65 8.58
C LYS A 93 11.76 5.63 7.80
N VAL A 94 10.44 5.50 7.93
CA VAL A 94 9.44 6.34 7.27
C VAL A 94 9.07 7.51 8.16
N ILE A 95 9.15 8.72 7.63
CA ILE A 95 8.90 9.96 8.37
C ILE A 95 7.89 10.83 7.62
N ARG A 96 6.90 11.36 8.33
CA ARG A 96 5.94 12.29 7.71
C ARG A 96 6.56 13.67 7.52
N LEU A 97 6.50 14.17 6.29
CA LEU A 97 6.93 15.53 5.95
C LEU A 97 5.80 16.55 6.08
N GLN A 98 6.20 17.81 6.26
CA GLN A 98 5.32 18.98 6.35
C GLN A 98 5.81 20.08 5.39
N GLY A 99 4.90 20.93 4.94
CA GLY A 99 5.19 22.03 4.03
C GLY A 99 4.13 22.17 2.93
N GLU A 100 3.92 23.40 2.48
CA GLU A 100 2.96 23.75 1.42
C GLU A 100 3.65 23.99 0.06
N ALA A 101 4.98 24.11 0.07
CA ALA A 101 5.82 24.24 -1.11
C ALA A 101 6.97 23.22 -1.11
N ILE A 102 7.53 22.93 -2.30
CA ILE A 102 8.59 21.92 -2.45
C ILE A 102 9.82 22.29 -1.62
N ASN A 103 10.25 23.56 -1.64
CA ASN A 103 11.37 24.03 -0.82
C ASN A 103 11.14 23.82 0.69
N GLU A 104 9.93 24.09 1.19
CA GLU A 104 9.57 23.84 2.59
C GLU A 104 9.63 22.34 2.93
N ILE A 105 9.12 21.49 2.03
CA ILE A 105 9.15 20.03 2.22
C ILE A 105 10.60 19.50 2.23
N ILE A 106 11.46 20.00 1.34
CA ILE A 106 12.87 19.60 1.30
C ILE A 106 13.63 20.12 2.52
N GLN A 107 13.29 21.32 3.01
CA GLN A 107 13.85 21.85 4.26
C GLN A 107 13.40 21.03 5.47
N ASP A 108 12.11 20.68 5.58
CA ASP A 108 11.61 19.81 6.66
C ASP A 108 12.24 18.41 6.59
N ALA A 109 12.46 17.87 5.38
CA ALA A 109 13.20 16.64 5.19
C ALA A 109 14.64 16.73 5.72
N LYS A 110 15.33 17.85 5.45
CA LYS A 110 16.67 18.12 5.98
C LYS A 110 16.68 18.17 7.50
N ASP A 111 15.76 18.93 8.09
CA ASP A 111 15.67 19.14 9.53
C ASP A 111 15.35 17.82 10.28
N LYS A 112 14.61 16.92 9.65
CA LYS A 112 14.30 15.57 10.16
C LYS A 112 15.36 14.51 9.82
N GLY A 113 16.41 14.89 9.09
CA GLY A 113 17.53 14.02 8.74
C GLY A 113 17.14 12.91 7.75
N LEU A 114 16.26 13.19 6.79
CA LEU A 114 16.00 12.28 5.68
C LEU A 114 17.19 12.27 4.72
N SER A 115 17.40 11.13 4.07
CA SER A 115 18.40 10.99 3.00
C SER A 115 17.73 10.76 1.66
N TYR A 116 16.48 10.28 1.68
CA TYR A 116 15.75 9.88 0.50
C TYR A 116 14.37 10.53 0.45
N LEU A 117 13.91 10.76 -0.77
CA LEU A 117 12.58 11.26 -1.09
C LEU A 117 11.87 10.27 -2.02
N ALA A 118 10.79 9.66 -1.55
CA ALA A 118 9.83 8.93 -2.35
C ALA A 118 8.74 9.86 -2.86
N VAL A 119 8.47 9.80 -4.17
CA VAL A 119 7.37 10.51 -4.81
C VAL A 119 6.59 9.54 -5.68
N THR A 120 5.27 9.60 -5.60
CA THR A 120 4.36 8.77 -6.40
C THR A 120 3.69 9.60 -7.48
N SER A 121 3.16 8.94 -8.51
CA SER A 121 2.36 9.63 -9.52
C SER A 121 1.07 10.20 -8.91
N ALA A 122 0.57 11.30 -9.49
CA ALA A 122 -0.71 11.88 -9.11
C ALA A 122 -1.83 10.81 -9.12
N GLY A 123 -2.55 10.67 -8.00
CA GLY A 123 -3.61 9.67 -7.82
C GLY A 123 -3.26 8.49 -6.90
N GLN A 124 -1.98 8.25 -6.60
CA GLN A 124 -1.56 7.24 -5.60
C GLN A 124 -1.24 7.82 -4.22
N ASN A 125 -1.01 9.13 -4.11
CA ASN A 125 -0.81 9.82 -2.83
C ASN A 125 -1.49 11.20 -2.88
N ASP A 126 -2.06 11.63 -1.76
CA ASP A 126 -2.74 12.92 -1.58
C ASP A 126 -1.78 14.11 -1.56
N ASN A 127 -0.46 13.89 -1.53
CA ASN A 127 0.52 14.96 -1.60
C ASN A 127 0.71 15.48 -3.04
N GLN A 128 -0.22 16.35 -3.46
CA GLN A 128 -0.21 17.02 -4.77
C GLN A 128 1.07 17.85 -5.03
N ILE A 129 1.81 18.23 -3.98
CA ILE A 129 3.03 19.02 -4.12
C ILE A 129 4.17 18.12 -4.62
N LEU A 130 4.32 16.94 -4.02
CA LEU A 130 5.37 15.97 -4.39
C LEU A 130 5.10 15.29 -5.73
N SER A 131 3.85 15.17 -6.16
CA SER A 131 3.52 14.59 -7.47
C SER A 131 4.07 15.42 -8.64
N LYS A 132 4.33 16.73 -8.45
CA LYS A 132 5.01 17.57 -9.45
C LYS A 132 6.42 17.05 -9.76
N ILE A 133 7.16 16.67 -8.72
CA ILE A 133 8.53 16.13 -8.85
C ILE A 133 8.51 14.83 -9.67
N TYR A 134 7.45 14.02 -9.54
CA TYR A 134 7.32 12.77 -10.31
C TYR A 134 7.35 13.00 -11.83
N HIS A 135 6.73 14.08 -12.31
CA HIS A 135 6.63 14.41 -13.73
C HIS A 135 7.74 15.36 -14.21
N GLU A 136 8.24 16.22 -13.33
CA GLU A 136 9.17 17.30 -13.64
C GLU A 136 10.53 17.12 -12.94
N GLU A 137 11.03 15.88 -12.87
CA GLU A 137 12.25 15.54 -12.10
C GLU A 137 13.49 16.38 -12.49
N TYR A 138 13.59 16.80 -13.76
CA TYR A 138 14.69 17.63 -14.25
C TYR A 138 14.72 19.05 -13.67
N ASN A 139 13.61 19.54 -13.10
CA ASN A 139 13.54 20.84 -12.43
C ASN A 139 14.20 20.82 -11.04
N TYR A 140 14.61 19.64 -10.55
CA TYR A 140 15.13 19.44 -9.21
C TYR A 140 16.48 18.70 -9.26
N PRO A 141 17.57 19.36 -9.68
CA PRO A 141 18.87 18.71 -9.88
C PRO A 141 19.44 18.08 -8.60
N TYR A 142 19.09 18.63 -7.43
CA TYR A 142 19.45 18.12 -6.12
C TYR A 142 18.74 16.81 -5.75
N LEU A 143 17.81 16.30 -6.57
CA LEU A 143 17.14 15.02 -6.40
C LEU A 143 17.70 14.01 -7.40
N LYS A 144 18.63 13.16 -6.95
CA LYS A 144 19.23 12.13 -7.79
C LYS A 144 18.39 10.86 -7.74
N LYS A 145 17.76 10.50 -8.86
CA LYS A 145 16.93 9.28 -8.93
C LYS A 145 17.79 8.03 -8.74
N ILE A 146 17.40 7.18 -7.78
CA ILE A 146 18.05 5.89 -7.50
C ILE A 146 17.12 4.71 -7.73
N TYR A 147 15.81 4.95 -7.84
CA TYR A 147 14.82 3.92 -8.13
C TYR A 147 13.68 4.51 -8.95
N ASP A 148 13.19 3.75 -9.92
CA ASP A 148 12.03 4.07 -10.74
C ASP A 148 11.24 2.78 -10.99
N SER A 149 10.03 2.67 -10.44
CA SER A 149 9.25 1.43 -10.52
C SER A 149 8.85 1.07 -11.96
N LYS A 150 8.84 2.06 -12.86
CA LYS A 150 8.59 1.83 -14.29
C LYS A 150 9.63 0.95 -14.95
N ASN A 151 10.87 0.95 -14.45
CA ASN A 151 11.93 0.09 -14.98
C ASN A 151 11.63 -1.41 -14.78
N TYR A 152 10.72 -1.73 -13.87
CA TYR A 152 10.28 -3.09 -13.55
C TYR A 152 8.88 -3.41 -14.10
N GLY A 153 8.24 -2.45 -14.79
CA GLY A 153 6.90 -2.62 -15.35
C GLY A 153 5.77 -2.59 -14.32
N PHE A 154 6.01 -2.01 -13.14
CA PHE A 154 5.05 -2.02 -12.03
C PHE A 154 3.86 -1.09 -12.25
N LYS A 155 2.68 -1.49 -11.74
CA LYS A 155 1.49 -0.66 -11.61
C LYS A 155 1.62 0.36 -10.47
N PHE A 156 2.29 0.00 -9.38
CA PHE A 156 2.65 0.93 -8.32
C PHE A 156 3.72 1.91 -8.83
N ASN A 157 3.33 3.17 -8.99
CA ASN A 157 4.11 4.19 -9.69
C ASN A 157 4.84 5.06 -8.67
N ILE A 158 6.10 4.72 -8.40
CA ILE A 158 6.95 5.39 -7.41
C ILE A 158 8.36 5.61 -7.96
N LYS A 159 8.92 6.77 -7.62
CA LYS A 159 10.32 7.09 -7.80
C LYS A 159 10.94 7.40 -6.46
N ILE A 160 12.17 6.95 -6.25
CA ILE A 160 12.95 7.27 -5.04
C ILE A 160 14.20 8.02 -5.46
N PHE A 161 14.43 9.13 -4.79
CA PHE A 161 15.54 10.05 -5.01
C PHE A 161 16.43 10.09 -3.78
N GLU A 162 17.73 10.14 -3.99
CA GLU A 162 18.71 10.57 -2.99
C GLU A 162 18.78 12.11 -3.02
N ILE A 163 18.72 12.74 -1.84
CA ILE A 163 18.68 14.20 -1.72
C ILE A 163 20.10 14.74 -1.53
N ASN A 164 20.54 15.63 -2.41
CA ASN A 164 21.78 16.38 -2.24
C ASN A 164 21.50 17.77 -1.64
N TYR A 165 21.60 17.87 -0.31
CA TYR A 165 21.33 19.13 0.39
C TYR A 165 22.31 20.26 0.06
N ASN A 166 23.54 19.96 -0.37
CA ASN A 166 24.49 20.99 -0.76
C ASN A 166 24.06 21.66 -2.08
N GLU A 167 23.53 20.86 -3.02
CA GLU A 167 22.96 21.41 -4.26
C GLU A 167 21.65 22.14 -4.02
N PHE A 168 20.82 21.67 -3.07
CA PHE A 168 19.58 22.34 -2.70
C PHE A 168 19.82 23.76 -2.13
N GLU A 169 20.85 23.96 -1.31
CA GLU A 169 21.19 25.28 -0.77
C GLU A 169 21.73 26.27 -1.82
N LEU A 170 22.12 25.77 -3.00
CA LEU A 170 22.64 26.57 -4.11
C LEU A 170 21.58 26.86 -5.19
N ALA A 171 20.40 26.24 -5.08
CA ALA A 171 19.33 26.27 -6.07
C ALA A 171 18.36 27.44 -5.92
#